data_AF-A0A553WIP6-F1
#
_entry.id   AF-A0A553WIP6-F1
#
_cell.length_a   1.000
_cell.length_b   1.000
_cell.length_c   1.000
_cell.angle_alpha   90.00
_cell.angle_beta   90.00
_cell.angle_gamma   90.00
#
_symmetry.space_group_name_H-M   'P 1'
#
loop_
_entity.id
_entity.type
_entity.pdbx_description
1 polymer ?
#
loop_
_entity_poly.entity_id
_entity_poly.type
_entity_poly.pdbx_seq_one_letter_code
_entity_poly.pdbx_strand_id
1 'polypeptide(L)'
;MTYGTRELRKLWREHWEESANRHKAWAATGYRHNSKPVHNPLPSVLVGMKCGARNRKGEPCNRVDLELNGRCKFHGGRSTGPTSTEGIARARANLTLRWSEPLVNG
;
A
#
# COMPACT_ATOMS: atom_id res chain seq x y z
N MET A 1 8.63 3.30 -15.70
CA MET A 1 8.49 2.88 -14.29
C MET A 1 7.74 3.96 -13.53
N THR A 2 6.66 3.61 -12.84
CA THR A 2 5.75 4.54 -12.16
C THR A 2 6.00 4.53 -10.64
N TYR A 3 6.05 5.69 -10.00
CA TYR A 3 5.95 5.76 -8.55
C TYR A 3 4.50 5.56 -8.15
N GLY A 4 4.23 4.74 -7.13
CA GLY A 4 2.87 4.55 -6.66
C GLY A 4 2.29 5.87 -6.21
N THR A 5 1.29 6.40 -6.91
CA THR A 5 0.47 7.55 -6.49
C THR A 5 -0.60 7.08 -5.51
N ARG A 6 -1.52 7.95 -5.08
CA ARG A 6 -2.65 7.50 -4.23
C ARG A 6 -3.56 6.56 -5.02
N GLU A 7 -3.80 6.87 -6.27
CA GLU A 7 -4.66 6.16 -7.22
C GLU A 7 -4.04 4.80 -7.56
N LEU A 8 -2.75 4.75 -7.89
CA LEU A 8 -2.05 3.49 -8.16
C LEU A 8 -1.98 2.59 -6.93
N ARG A 9 -1.84 3.15 -5.72
CA ARG A 9 -1.88 2.36 -4.47
C ARG A 9 -3.27 1.81 -4.18
N LYS A 10 -4.33 2.54 -4.53
CA LYS A 10 -5.71 2.04 -4.45
C LYS A 10 -5.91 0.86 -5.40
N LEU A 11 -5.52 1.01 -6.67
CA LEU A 11 -5.60 -0.06 -7.67
C LEU A 11 -4.76 -1.29 -7.27
N TRP A 12 -3.56 -1.07 -6.72
CA TRP A 12 -2.71 -2.13 -6.20
C TRP A 12 -3.41 -2.93 -5.10
N ARG A 13 -3.98 -2.24 -4.11
CA ARG A 13 -4.73 -2.86 -3.02
C ARG A 13 -5.90 -3.68 -3.56
N GLU A 14 -6.72 -3.08 -4.42
CA GLU A 14 -7.91 -3.73 -5.01
C GLU A 14 -7.54 -5.02 -5.76
N HIS A 15 -6.46 -5.00 -6.57
CA HIS A 15 -5.98 -6.18 -7.29
C HIS A 15 -5.57 -7.34 -6.36
N TRP A 16 -4.86 -7.03 -5.28
CA TRP A 16 -4.42 -8.05 -4.31
C TRP A 16 -5.55 -8.53 -3.40
N GLU A 17 -6.49 -7.66 -3.03
CA GLU A 17 -7.72 -8.03 -2.31
C GLU A 17 -8.61 -8.92 -3.16
N GLU A 18 -8.76 -8.64 -4.46
CA GLU A 18 -9.46 -9.51 -5.40
C GLU A 18 -8.78 -10.89 -5.48
N SER A 19 -7.46 -10.91 -5.60
CA SER A 19 -6.69 -12.17 -5.64
C SER A 19 -6.86 -12.98 -4.35
N ALA A 20 -6.87 -12.31 -3.19
CA ALA A 20 -7.15 -12.93 -1.90
C ALA A 20 -8.60 -13.46 -1.83
N ASN A 21 -9.58 -12.72 -2.34
CA ASN A 21 -10.98 -13.14 -2.40
C ASN A 21 -11.16 -14.36 -3.32
N ARG A 22 -10.52 -14.38 -4.49
CA ARG A 22 -10.50 -15.56 -5.39
C ARG A 22 -9.91 -16.79 -4.69
N HIS A 23 -8.81 -16.61 -3.95
CA HIS A 23 -8.22 -17.69 -3.16
C HIS A 23 -9.15 -18.16 -2.03
N LYS A 24 -9.81 -17.24 -1.31
CA LYS A 24 -10.79 -17.55 -0.26
C LYS A 24 -11.99 -18.33 -0.81
N ALA A 25 -12.48 -17.96 -2.00
CA ALA A 25 -13.55 -18.69 -2.67
C ALA A 25 -13.12 -20.12 -3.03
N TRP A 26 -11.89 -20.31 -3.53
CA TRP A 26 -11.33 -21.64 -3.80
C TRP A 26 -11.16 -22.47 -2.53
N ALA A 27 -10.65 -21.87 -1.46
CA ALA A 27 -10.52 -22.51 -0.16
C ALA A 27 -11.88 -23.00 0.37
N ALA A 28 -12.94 -22.21 0.20
CA ALA A 28 -14.31 -22.59 0.58
C ALA A 28 -14.85 -23.82 -0.18
N THR A 29 -14.29 -24.14 -1.35
CA THR A 29 -14.64 -25.38 -2.08
C THR A 29 -13.97 -26.63 -1.51
N GLY A 30 -13.03 -26.48 -0.55
CA GLY A 30 -12.10 -27.52 -0.15
C GLY A 30 -10.94 -27.68 -1.12
N TYR A 31 -10.52 -26.59 -1.79
CA TYR A 31 -9.46 -26.58 -2.80
C TYR A 31 -9.69 -27.54 -3.98
N ARG A 32 -10.95 -27.70 -4.40
CA ARG A 32 -11.28 -28.55 -5.55
C ARG A 32 -10.54 -28.09 -6.79
N HIS A 33 -9.86 -29.01 -7.48
CA HIS A 33 -9.03 -28.67 -8.64
C HIS A 33 -9.84 -28.01 -9.77
N ASN A 34 -11.05 -28.52 -10.04
CA ASN A 34 -11.96 -27.96 -11.05
C ASN A 34 -12.54 -26.59 -10.68
N SER A 35 -12.42 -26.16 -9.41
CA SER A 35 -12.81 -24.83 -8.94
C SER A 35 -11.61 -23.91 -8.71
N LYS A 36 -10.41 -24.30 -9.17
CA LYS A 36 -9.21 -23.48 -9.04
C LYS A 36 -9.37 -22.19 -9.85
N PRO A 37 -9.16 -21.01 -9.25
CA PRO A 37 -9.33 -19.74 -9.94
C PRO A 37 -8.24 -19.55 -10.99
N VAL A 38 -8.63 -18.92 -12.11
CA VAL A 38 -7.68 -18.51 -13.16
C VAL A 38 -6.79 -17.39 -12.62
N HIS A 39 -5.54 -17.38 -13.09
CA HIS A 39 -4.55 -16.36 -12.75
C HIS A 39 -5.10 -14.94 -12.99
N ASN A 40 -4.93 -14.06 -12.00
CA ASN A 40 -5.26 -12.63 -12.12
C ASN A 40 -3.98 -11.86 -12.46
N PRO A 41 -3.72 -11.51 -13.73
CA PRO A 41 -2.50 -10.80 -14.08
C PRO A 41 -2.50 -9.39 -13.48
N LEU A 42 -1.31 -8.94 -13.08
CA LEU A 42 -1.13 -7.57 -12.61
C LEU A 42 -1.44 -6.58 -13.75
N PRO A 43 -2.28 -5.55 -13.52
CA PRO A 43 -2.50 -4.49 -14.49
C PRO A 43 -1.18 -3.85 -14.96
N SER A 44 -1.06 -3.59 -16.26
CA SER A 44 0.18 -3.08 -16.88
C SER A 44 0.69 -1.79 -16.23
N VAL A 45 -0.21 -0.91 -15.76
CA VAL A 45 0.13 0.35 -15.06
C VAL A 45 0.84 0.14 -13.72
N LEU A 46 0.65 -1.03 -13.10
CA LEU A 46 1.27 -1.41 -11.83
C LEU A 46 2.60 -2.18 -11.99
N VAL A 47 2.94 -2.59 -13.21
CA VAL A 47 4.17 -3.33 -13.47
C VAL A 47 5.38 -2.46 -13.15
N GLY A 48 6.22 -2.95 -12.24
CA GLY A 48 7.41 -2.21 -11.76
C GLY A 48 7.07 -0.97 -10.93
N MET A 49 5.86 -0.90 -10.34
CA MET A 49 5.48 0.19 -9.46
C MET A 49 6.47 0.31 -8.29
N LYS A 50 6.96 1.53 -8.05
CA LYS A 50 7.90 1.84 -6.98
C LYS A 50 7.18 2.42 -5.76
N CYS A 51 7.77 2.21 -4.57
CA CYS A 51 7.23 2.68 -3.30
C CYS A 51 6.90 4.18 -3.33
N GLY A 52 7.83 5.03 -3.78
CA GLY A 52 7.60 6.47 -3.95
C GLY A 52 7.38 7.27 -2.65
N ALA A 53 7.57 6.68 -1.47
CA ALA A 53 7.61 7.43 -0.21
C ALA A 53 8.91 8.26 -0.14
N ARG A 54 8.89 9.44 0.50
CA ARG A 54 10.10 10.24 0.69
C ARG A 54 11.03 9.57 1.71
N ASN A 55 12.29 9.38 1.34
CA ASN A 55 13.33 8.90 2.23
C ASN A 55 13.82 10.05 3.14
N ARG A 56 14.79 9.76 4.02
CA ARG A 56 15.38 10.76 4.93
C ARG A 56 16.11 11.90 4.19
N LYS A 57 16.55 11.69 2.96
CA LYS A 57 17.17 12.69 2.07
C LYS A 57 16.13 13.51 1.27
N GLY A 58 14.84 13.24 1.44
CA GLY A 58 13.76 13.90 0.71
C GLY A 58 13.44 13.28 -0.66
N GLU A 59 14.18 12.26 -1.10
CA GLU A 59 14.03 11.65 -2.43
C GLU A 59 12.99 10.53 -2.43
N PRO A 60 12.33 10.24 -3.58
CA PRO A 60 11.41 9.12 -3.71
C PRO A 60 12.08 7.74 -3.52
N CYS A 61 11.42 6.86 -2.77
CA CYS A 61 11.88 5.49 -2.57
C CYS A 61 11.69 4.64 -3.83
N ASN A 62 12.78 4.02 -4.29
CA ASN A 62 12.84 3.19 -5.51
C ASN A 62 12.54 1.70 -5.31
N ARG A 63 12.21 1.26 -4.08
CA ARG A 63 11.90 -0.15 -3.78
C ARG A 63 10.64 -0.63 -4.51
N VAL A 64 10.65 -1.87 -4.98
CA VAL A 64 9.54 -2.53 -5.71
C VAL A 64 8.93 -3.71 -4.94
N ASP A 65 9.54 -4.11 -3.83
CA ASP A 65 8.98 -5.04 -2.84
C ASP A 65 7.91 -4.31 -2.01
N LEU A 66 6.72 -4.21 -2.60
CA LEU A 66 5.59 -3.50 -2.01
C LEU A 66 4.68 -4.47 -1.28
N GLU A 67 4.21 -4.03 -0.11
CA GLU A 67 3.18 -4.72 0.67
C GLU A 67 1.78 -4.34 0.14
N LEU A 68 0.72 -4.88 0.73
CA LEU A 68 -0.68 -4.70 0.27
C LEU A 68 -1.10 -3.22 0.11
N ASN A 69 -0.54 -2.31 0.91
CA ASN A 69 -0.86 -0.88 0.83
C ASN A 69 -0.06 -0.11 -0.25
N GLY A 70 0.76 -0.82 -1.04
CA GLY A 70 1.60 -0.25 -2.09
C GLY A 70 2.84 0.51 -1.57
N ARG A 71 3.28 0.25 -0.33
CA ARG A 71 4.53 0.75 0.26
C ARG A 71 5.45 -0.41 0.62
N CYS A 72 6.75 -0.16 0.61
CA CYS A 72 7.72 -1.14 1.09
C CYS A 72 7.75 -1.21 2.62
N LYS A 73 8.35 -2.28 3.16
CA LYS A 73 8.45 -2.52 4.61
C LYS A 73 9.06 -1.36 5.41
N PHE A 74 9.97 -0.59 4.81
CA PHE A 74 10.64 0.55 5.46
C PHE A 74 9.80 1.84 5.49
N HIS A 75 8.74 1.92 4.69
CA HIS A 75 7.88 3.10 4.58
C HIS A 75 6.43 2.76 4.93
N GLY A 76 6.24 1.95 5.97
CA GLY A 76 4.93 1.62 6.52
C GLY A 76 4.18 0.54 5.75
N GLY A 77 4.82 -0.20 4.85
CA GLY A 77 4.20 -1.32 4.12
C GLY A 77 3.52 -2.34 5.03
N ARG A 78 4.18 -2.65 6.16
CA ARG A 78 3.70 -3.59 7.18
C ARG A 78 2.96 -2.93 8.34
N SER A 79 2.80 -1.60 8.30
CA SER A 79 2.12 -0.90 9.38
C SER A 79 0.61 -1.13 9.29
N THR A 80 -0.02 -1.50 10.40
CA THR A 80 -1.47 -1.54 10.57
C THR A 80 -2.06 -0.19 10.96
N GLY A 81 -1.21 0.83 11.12
CA GLY A 81 -1.59 2.09 11.77
C GLY A 81 -1.81 1.95 13.28
N PRO A 82 -2.08 3.07 13.98
CA PRO A 82 -2.47 3.04 15.39
C PRO A 82 -3.87 2.44 15.54
N THR A 83 -4.03 1.53 16.48
CA THR A 83 -5.32 0.89 16.79
C THR A 83 -5.94 1.37 18.10
N SER A 84 -5.17 2.03 18.98
CA SER A 84 -5.69 2.64 20.21
C SER A 84 -6.19 4.06 19.97
N THR A 85 -7.11 4.50 20.82
CA THR A 85 -7.66 5.86 20.87
C THR A 85 -6.56 6.91 21.00
N GLU A 86 -5.60 6.71 21.89
CA GLU A 86 -4.47 7.61 22.14
C GLU A 86 -3.52 7.63 20.95
N GLY A 87 -3.25 6.46 20.36
CA GLY A 87 -2.40 6.33 19.18
C GLY A 87 -2.97 7.06 17.97
N ILE A 88 -4.29 6.95 17.76
CA ILE A 88 -5.02 7.67 16.70
C ILE A 88 -4.99 9.17 16.97
N ALA A 89 -5.23 9.62 18.21
CA ALA A 89 -5.18 11.02 18.58
C ALA A 89 -3.79 11.63 18.32
N ARG A 90 -2.72 10.94 18.74
CA ARG A 90 -1.34 11.35 18.47
C ARG A 90 -1.02 11.42 16.98
N ALA A 91 -1.45 10.43 16.20
CA ALA A 91 -1.26 10.44 14.75
C ALA A 91 -1.98 11.62 14.07
N ARG A 92 -3.20 11.94 14.51
CA ARG A 92 -3.96 13.11 14.03
C ARG A 92 -3.27 14.43 14.38
N ALA A 93 -2.78 14.57 15.61
CA ALA A 93 -2.04 15.77 16.04
C ALA A 93 -0.76 16.00 15.21
N ASN A 94 -0.03 14.94 14.86
CA ASN A 94 1.15 15.06 14.00
C ASN A 94 0.82 15.57 12.59
N LEU A 95 -0.39 15.27 12.08
CA LEU A 95 -0.83 15.79 10.79
C LEU A 95 -1.11 17.28 10.87
N THR A 96 -1.75 17.76 11.93
CA THR A 96 -2.08 19.19 12.09
C THR A 96 -0.84 20.06 12.24
N LEU A 97 0.16 19.61 13.02
CA LEU A 97 1.42 20.34 13.24
C LEU A 97 2.20 20.60 11.94
N ARG A 98 2.15 19.65 11.00
CA ARG A 98 2.85 19.74 9.72
C ARG A 98 2.29 20.81 8.76
N TRP A 99 1.06 21.28 8.98
CA TRP A 99 0.42 22.31 8.15
C TRP A 99 0.26 23.66 8.86
N SER A 100 0.68 23.75 10.13
CA SER A 100 0.60 24.99 10.93
C SER A 100 1.88 25.83 10.93
N GLU A 101 3.01 25.32 10.43
CA GLU A 101 4.22 26.11 10.25
C GLU A 101 4.18 26.86 8.89
N PRO A 102 4.41 28.19 8.85
CA PRO A 102 4.61 28.87 7.59
C PRO A 102 5.89 28.33 6.95
N LEU A 103 5.85 28.06 5.64
CA LEU A 103 7.02 27.67 4.85
C LEU A 103 8.08 28.76 4.94
N VAL A 104 9.00 28.66 5.90
CA VAL A 104 10.25 29.42 5.88
C VAL A 104 11.14 28.75 4.85
N ASN A 105 11.34 29.46 3.73
CA ASN A 105 12.10 29.03 2.57
C ASN A 105 13.50 28.54 2.99
N GLY A 106 13.87 27.35 2.51
CA GLY A 106 15.23 26.82 2.49
C GLY A 106 15.51 26.23 1.12
#